data_AF-A0A2S8X8P3-F1
#
_entry.id   AF-A0A2S8X8P3-F1
#
_cell.length_a   1.000
_cell.length_b   1.000
_cell.length_c   1.000
_cell.angle_alpha   90.00
_cell.angle_beta   90.00
_cell.angle_gamma   90.00
#
_symmetry.space_group_name_H-M   'P 1'
#
loop_
_entity.id
_entity.type
_entity.pdbx_description
1 polymer ?
#
loop_
_entity_poly.entity_id
_entity_poly.type
_entity_poly.pdbx_seq_one_letter_code
_entity_poly.pdbx_strand_id
1 'polypeptide(L)'
;MTTPTPNYNGYLFVHFIGEQPDGEQVYFSYSEDGLHWKDLNGGMPVLFSDLGEKGVRDPFLIRSVKENKFYLIATDLRIASGKGWTHAVNAGSRDVIIWESSNLVNWSSPWNVTLGVEGAGCVWAPEAVYDEKTDEFLVFWASATQEPQEKERKQKIYSARTKDFRTFSTSEKYIERDNHIIDTTILPSAGCYYRYSKDETTKNIRVEKGDSLDKGAFVTLQAPILEAVAGVEGPQIFKFNNREEWCLIVDRFAEGKGYLPLLTTDLGSGEFRIVPDSDFDMGTTQKRHGSVLPITTDECSRLLAAFGDGHQVLPGQYADPDVAKFEDRYYMYPTTDGFEGWSGTQFKVFSSSDLQHWQDEGVILDLGTEDVPWATGNAWAPAISSRNGKFYFYFCGKMLNGVSAIGVAVADTPIGPFLAESQPLITMEQLKRLGITMGQAIDPSIYVEEDGRPYLLFGNGHAAIVELNENMTSVLEDTMSNLSGLHDFREAVTVLKRGGRYHFTWSCDDTGSENYHVNYGTSEQLYGPITYQYPILSKNVEKGMLGTGHHCIFNDSETDQYRIAYHRFVTPLSRFSSGKGYHREICMDPLLFGKDGLIQPVIL
;
A
#
# COMPACT_ATOMS: atom_id res chain seq x y z
N MET A 1 -7.94 -16.37 24.76
CA MET A 1 -7.39 -16.43 23.39
C MET A 1 -6.95 -15.03 23.07
N THR A 2 -5.65 -14.77 22.96
CA THR A 2 -5.13 -13.48 22.50
C THR A 2 -5.52 -13.35 21.03
N THR A 3 -6.35 -12.35 20.70
CA THR A 3 -6.58 -11.94 19.32
C THR A 3 -5.20 -11.73 18.67
N PRO A 4 -4.90 -12.35 17.51
CA PRO A 4 -3.64 -12.10 16.83
C PRO A 4 -3.53 -10.60 16.57
N THR A 5 -2.36 -10.04 16.85
CA THR A 5 -2.06 -8.64 16.52
C THR A 5 -2.32 -8.44 15.03
N PRO A 6 -3.09 -7.43 14.61
CA PRO A 6 -3.36 -7.20 13.20
C PRO A 6 -2.05 -7.05 12.43
N ASN A 7 -1.92 -7.77 11.32
CA ASN A 7 -0.77 -7.62 10.43
C ASN A 7 -0.96 -6.34 9.60
N TYR A 8 -0.36 -5.24 10.06
CA TYR A 8 -0.43 -3.95 9.37
C TYR A 8 0.62 -3.86 8.27
N ASN A 9 0.18 -3.54 7.04
CA ASN A 9 1.02 -3.50 5.84
C ASN A 9 1.04 -2.12 5.16
N GLY A 10 0.49 -1.10 5.81
CA GLY A 10 0.57 0.29 5.34
C GLY A 10 -0.02 1.28 6.33
N TYR A 11 -0.15 2.52 5.87
CA TYR A 11 -0.70 3.65 6.60
C TYR A 11 -1.67 4.44 5.72
N LEU A 12 -2.75 4.91 6.33
CA LEU A 12 -3.63 5.92 5.76
C LEU A 12 -3.38 7.26 6.46
N PHE A 13 -3.04 8.28 5.69
CA PHE A 13 -3.00 9.67 6.16
C PHE A 13 -4.28 10.37 5.71
N VAL A 14 -5.06 10.82 6.67
CA VAL A 14 -6.20 11.71 6.46
C VAL A 14 -5.78 13.15 6.76
N HIS A 15 -5.97 14.05 5.80
CA HIS A 15 -5.49 15.44 5.87
C HIS A 15 -6.41 16.40 5.11
N PHE A 16 -6.12 17.70 5.19
CA PHE A 16 -6.62 18.71 4.24
C PHE A 16 -5.43 19.36 3.53
N ILE A 17 -5.66 20.34 2.63
CA ILE A 17 -4.59 20.88 1.77
C ILE A 17 -4.50 22.42 1.71
N GLY A 18 -5.26 23.16 2.54
CA GLY A 18 -5.14 24.61 2.68
C GLY A 18 -6.33 25.44 2.21
N GLU A 19 -6.16 26.77 2.20
CA GLU A 19 -7.21 27.78 2.00
C GLU A 19 -7.62 28.00 0.53
N GLN A 20 -8.04 26.95 -0.16
CA GLN A 20 -8.58 26.99 -1.53
C GLN A 20 -10.00 26.39 -1.56
N PRO A 21 -10.81 26.58 -2.64
CA PRO A 21 -12.25 26.31 -2.63
C PRO A 21 -12.68 24.97 -2.02
N ASP A 22 -11.96 23.89 -2.36
CA ASP A 22 -12.15 22.53 -1.83
C ASP A 22 -10.97 22.05 -0.97
N GLY A 23 -9.99 22.92 -0.71
CA GLY A 23 -8.78 22.54 0.03
C GLY A 23 -9.00 22.31 1.52
N GLU A 24 -10.13 22.79 2.03
CA GLU A 24 -10.62 22.60 3.40
C GLU A 24 -11.68 21.48 3.42
N GLN A 25 -11.41 20.38 2.71
CA GLN A 25 -12.18 19.13 2.74
C GLN A 25 -11.24 17.98 3.12
N VAL A 26 -11.76 16.76 3.25
CA VAL A 26 -10.96 15.61 3.68
C VAL A 26 -10.31 14.93 2.47
N TYR A 27 -8.99 14.78 2.52
CA TYR A 27 -8.16 14.10 1.53
C TYR A 27 -7.48 12.89 2.16
N PHE A 28 -7.27 11.85 1.36
CA PHE A 28 -6.57 10.63 1.78
C PHE A 28 -5.25 10.47 1.03
N SER A 29 -4.25 9.93 1.72
CA SER A 29 -2.98 9.50 1.15
C SER A 29 -2.55 8.17 1.75
N TYR A 30 -1.86 7.37 0.95
CA TYR A 30 -1.41 6.03 1.31
C TYR A 30 0.12 5.98 1.38
N SER A 31 0.65 5.21 2.33
CA SER A 31 2.07 4.88 2.37
C SER A 31 2.28 3.44 2.85
N GLU A 32 3.26 2.75 2.26
CA GLU A 32 3.71 1.44 2.73
C GLU A 32 4.70 1.54 3.89
N ASP A 33 5.55 2.58 3.88
CA ASP A 33 6.67 2.71 4.83
C ASP A 33 6.51 3.85 5.83
N GLY A 34 5.49 4.71 5.66
CA GLY A 34 5.20 5.85 6.53
C GLY A 34 6.06 7.09 6.26
N LEU A 35 6.89 7.08 5.21
CA LEU A 35 7.74 8.21 4.81
C LEU A 35 7.52 8.64 3.36
N HIS A 36 7.08 7.73 2.49
CA HIS A 36 6.79 8.00 1.08
C HIS A 36 5.30 7.84 0.83
N TRP A 37 4.63 8.95 0.57
CA TRP A 37 3.17 9.05 0.49
C TRP A 37 2.71 9.25 -0.95
N LYS A 38 1.66 8.51 -1.32
CA LYS A 38 0.93 8.64 -2.59
C LYS A 38 -0.45 9.22 -2.31
N ASP A 39 -0.80 10.28 -3.03
CA ASP A 39 -2.15 10.86 -2.94
C ASP A 39 -3.18 9.89 -3.50
N LEU A 40 -4.29 9.71 -2.78
CA LEU A 40 -5.43 8.95 -3.26
C LEU A 40 -6.46 9.88 -3.93
N ASN A 41 -7.41 9.27 -4.64
CA ASN A 41 -8.48 9.90 -5.39
C ASN A 41 -7.97 10.95 -6.40
N GLY A 42 -6.80 10.70 -7.01
CA GLY A 42 -6.15 11.63 -7.93
C GLY A 42 -5.78 12.97 -7.30
N GLY A 43 -5.60 13.03 -5.97
CA GLY A 43 -5.34 14.27 -5.24
C GLY A 43 -6.57 15.15 -5.04
N MET A 44 -7.79 14.60 -5.18
CA MET A 44 -9.07 15.28 -4.94
C MET A 44 -9.66 14.88 -3.56
N PRO A 45 -10.57 15.69 -2.97
CA PRO A 45 -11.20 15.33 -1.71
C PRO A 45 -11.96 14.00 -1.79
N VAL A 46 -11.88 13.21 -0.72
CA VAL A 46 -12.64 11.96 -0.55
C VAL A 46 -13.97 12.21 0.17
N LEU A 47 -13.97 13.05 1.21
CA LEU A 47 -15.18 13.40 1.95
C LEU A 47 -15.44 14.90 1.90
N PHE A 48 -16.70 15.25 1.71
CA PHE A 48 -17.21 16.61 1.74
C PHE A 48 -18.15 16.80 2.94
N SER A 49 -18.08 17.97 3.57
CA SER A 49 -19.12 18.44 4.50
C SER A 49 -19.84 19.65 3.92
N ASP A 50 -21.17 19.56 3.86
CA ASP A 50 -22.07 20.68 3.57
C ASP A 50 -22.72 21.26 4.84
N LEU A 51 -22.35 20.71 6.01
CA LEU A 51 -22.77 21.16 7.33
C LEU A 51 -21.96 22.37 7.81
N GLY A 52 -22.53 23.15 8.72
CA GLY A 52 -21.80 24.19 9.43
C GLY A 52 -21.16 25.25 8.52
N GLU A 53 -19.86 25.46 8.66
CA GLU A 53 -19.06 26.36 7.83
C GLU A 53 -18.74 25.80 6.44
N LYS A 54 -19.07 24.53 6.18
CA LYS A 54 -18.85 23.83 4.91
C LYS A 54 -17.37 23.65 4.54
N GLY A 55 -16.52 23.64 5.56
CA GLY A 55 -15.12 23.26 5.47
C GLY A 55 -14.77 22.39 6.68
N VAL A 56 -13.93 21.40 6.47
CA VAL A 56 -13.50 20.43 7.48
C VAL A 56 -11.99 20.34 7.48
N ARG A 57 -11.40 20.95 8.51
CA ARG A 57 -9.95 21.02 8.73
C ARG A 57 -9.52 20.04 9.80
N ASP A 58 -8.22 19.79 9.86
CA ASP A 58 -7.58 19.02 10.93
C ASP A 58 -8.24 17.64 11.19
N PRO A 59 -8.45 16.80 10.15
CA PRO A 59 -9.18 15.55 10.32
C PRO A 59 -8.38 14.52 11.11
N PHE A 60 -9.01 13.96 12.15
CA PHE A 60 -8.48 12.90 12.99
C PHE A 60 -9.26 11.60 12.82
N LEU A 61 -8.57 10.54 12.39
CA LEU A 61 -9.10 9.20 12.16
C LEU A 61 -8.71 8.26 13.30
N ILE A 62 -9.70 7.57 13.87
CA ILE A 62 -9.49 6.57 14.91
C ILE A 62 -10.22 5.25 14.61
N ARG A 63 -9.50 4.14 14.79
CA ARG A 63 -10.09 2.80 14.79
C ARG A 63 -10.74 2.54 16.15
N SER A 64 -12.03 2.23 16.16
CA SER A 64 -12.72 1.89 17.41
C SER A 64 -12.21 0.54 17.92
N VAL A 65 -11.76 0.49 19.17
CA VAL A 65 -11.45 -0.79 19.84
C VAL A 65 -12.72 -1.48 20.36
N LYS A 66 -13.85 -0.77 20.36
CA LYS A 66 -15.14 -1.23 20.89
C LYS A 66 -16.03 -1.83 19.81
N GLU A 67 -15.85 -1.39 18.57
CA GLU A 67 -16.71 -1.70 17.43
C GLU A 67 -15.84 -1.99 16.21
N ASN A 68 -16.32 -2.83 15.29
CA ASN A 68 -15.61 -3.08 14.02
C ASN A 68 -15.82 -1.92 13.02
N LYS A 69 -15.42 -0.71 13.39
CA LYS A 69 -15.56 0.50 12.58
C LYS A 69 -14.55 1.59 12.94
N PHE A 70 -14.55 2.65 12.14
CA PHE A 70 -13.71 3.83 12.24
C PHE A 70 -14.57 5.06 12.46
N TYR A 71 -14.02 6.02 13.20
CA TYR A 71 -14.59 7.36 13.31
C TYR A 71 -13.58 8.38 12.77
N LEU A 72 -14.08 9.36 12.03
CA LEU A 72 -13.32 10.53 11.59
C LEU A 72 -13.96 11.77 12.19
N ILE A 73 -13.19 12.56 12.92
CA ILE A 73 -13.62 13.85 13.49
C ILE A 73 -12.82 14.99 12.86
N ALA A 74 -13.43 16.15 12.65
CA ALA A 74 -12.77 17.29 12.02
C ALA A 74 -13.31 18.64 12.55
N THR A 75 -12.47 19.66 12.47
CA THR A 75 -12.80 21.06 12.74
C THR A 75 -13.81 21.58 11.72
N ASP A 76 -14.97 22.10 12.15
CA ASP A 76 -15.90 22.81 11.26
C ASP A 76 -15.41 24.25 10.98
N LEU A 77 -14.63 24.44 9.90
CA LEU A 77 -14.03 25.72 9.56
C LEU A 77 -13.76 25.86 8.06
N ARG A 78 -14.13 27.02 7.49
CA ARG A 78 -13.80 27.36 6.10
C ARG A 78 -13.23 28.77 5.96
N ILE A 79 -11.92 28.92 5.99
CA ILE A 79 -11.23 30.20 5.78
C ILE A 79 -11.38 30.68 4.33
N ALA A 80 -11.44 29.76 3.35
CA ALA A 80 -11.65 30.08 1.93
C ALA A 80 -12.99 30.79 1.66
N SER A 81 -13.92 30.79 2.62
CA SER A 81 -15.17 31.58 2.56
C SER A 81 -14.94 33.10 2.65
N GLY A 82 -13.75 33.55 3.03
CA GLY A 82 -13.38 34.96 3.11
C GLY A 82 -13.73 35.64 4.45
N LYS A 83 -14.23 34.90 5.45
CA LYS A 83 -14.51 35.44 6.80
C LYS A 83 -13.24 35.81 7.58
N GLY A 84 -12.12 35.16 7.27
CA GLY A 84 -10.80 35.44 7.83
C GLY A 84 -10.56 34.88 9.24
N TRP A 85 -9.28 34.81 9.62
CA TRP A 85 -8.82 34.23 10.88
C TRP A 85 -9.35 34.95 12.13
N THR A 86 -9.50 36.28 12.08
CA THR A 86 -10.08 37.03 13.21
C THR A 86 -11.51 36.57 13.52
N HIS A 87 -12.32 36.30 12.50
CA HIS A 87 -13.66 35.76 12.71
C HIS A 87 -13.58 34.35 13.29
N ALA A 88 -12.76 33.48 12.68
CA ALA A 88 -12.60 32.10 13.10
C ALA A 88 -12.16 31.95 14.56
N VAL A 89 -11.35 32.88 15.09
CA VAL A 89 -10.92 32.87 16.52
C VAL A 89 -11.98 33.44 17.47
N ASN A 90 -12.82 34.37 17.02
CA ASN A 90 -13.71 35.12 17.92
C ASN A 90 -15.17 34.65 17.89
N ALA A 91 -15.60 34.07 16.77
CA ALA A 91 -16.99 33.77 16.45
C ALA A 91 -17.14 32.62 15.44
N GLY A 92 -16.11 31.77 15.32
CA GLY A 92 -16.15 30.56 14.49
C GLY A 92 -17.05 29.47 15.08
N SER A 93 -17.16 28.37 14.34
CA SER A 93 -17.94 27.21 14.76
C SER A 93 -17.49 26.64 16.10
N ARG A 94 -18.46 26.13 16.86
CA ARG A 94 -18.25 25.39 18.12
C ARG A 94 -18.49 23.89 17.94
N ASP A 95 -18.61 23.46 16.69
CA ASP A 95 -18.96 22.11 16.34
C ASP A 95 -17.75 21.33 15.83
N VAL A 96 -17.77 20.02 16.07
CA VAL A 96 -16.98 19.04 15.33
C VAL A 96 -17.86 18.36 14.30
N ILE A 97 -17.32 18.06 13.12
CA ILE A 97 -17.97 17.22 12.12
C ILE A 97 -17.44 15.80 12.26
N ILE A 98 -18.34 14.82 12.19
CA ILE A 98 -18.02 13.41 12.45
C ILE A 98 -18.59 12.52 11.33
N TRP A 99 -17.81 11.53 10.92
CA TRP A 99 -18.24 10.41 10.08
C TRP A 99 -17.92 9.07 10.74
N GLU A 100 -18.60 8.01 10.30
CA GLU A 100 -18.21 6.63 10.58
C GLU A 100 -18.13 5.79 9.30
N SER A 101 -17.29 4.76 9.33
CA SER A 101 -17.18 3.75 8.28
C SER A 101 -16.81 2.41 8.89
N SER A 102 -17.32 1.30 8.35
CA SER A 102 -16.86 -0.04 8.72
C SER A 102 -15.65 -0.54 7.91
N ASN A 103 -15.29 0.15 6.82
CA ASN A 103 -14.33 -0.37 5.84
C ASN A 103 -13.41 0.68 5.19
N LEU A 104 -13.43 1.93 5.66
CA LEU A 104 -12.66 3.10 5.17
C LEU A 104 -13.03 3.62 3.78
N VAL A 105 -13.99 3.00 3.10
CA VAL A 105 -14.42 3.38 1.74
C VAL A 105 -15.86 3.89 1.74
N ASN A 106 -16.76 3.13 2.36
CA ASN A 106 -18.17 3.50 2.47
C ASN A 106 -18.35 4.26 3.78
N TRP A 107 -18.57 5.56 3.67
CA TRP A 107 -18.76 6.45 4.80
C TRP A 107 -20.23 6.80 4.98
N SER A 108 -20.65 7.01 6.23
CA SER A 108 -21.97 7.56 6.54
C SER A 108 -22.12 8.99 5.98
N SER A 109 -23.33 9.53 5.98
CA SER A 109 -23.48 10.99 5.97
C SER A 109 -22.85 11.59 7.25
N PRO A 110 -22.27 12.81 7.18
CA PRO A 110 -21.74 13.46 8.37
C PRO A 110 -22.83 13.88 9.35
N TRP A 111 -22.45 14.07 10.60
CA TRP A 111 -23.22 14.81 11.60
C TRP A 111 -22.30 15.77 12.36
N ASN A 112 -22.88 16.80 12.97
CA ASN A 112 -22.16 17.76 13.80
C ASN A 112 -22.51 17.58 15.29
N VAL A 113 -21.54 17.88 16.16
CA VAL A 113 -21.75 17.93 17.62
C VAL A 113 -21.13 19.21 18.17
N THR A 114 -21.91 20.01 18.89
CA THR A 114 -21.40 21.21 19.58
C THR A 114 -20.64 20.83 20.84
N LEU A 115 -19.31 20.94 20.80
CA LEU A 115 -18.42 20.70 21.94
C LEU A 115 -17.86 21.99 22.54
N GLY A 116 -17.80 23.07 21.76
CA GLY A 116 -17.26 24.34 22.21
C GLY A 116 -18.11 24.93 23.33
N VAL A 117 -17.45 25.32 24.43
CA VAL A 117 -18.11 25.98 25.56
C VAL A 117 -18.80 27.28 25.13
N GLU A 118 -19.78 27.74 25.91
CA GLU A 118 -20.47 28.99 25.60
C GLU A 118 -19.48 30.16 25.52
N GLY A 119 -19.61 30.97 24.47
CA GLY A 119 -18.70 32.09 24.21
C GLY A 119 -17.31 31.70 23.69
N ALA A 120 -16.98 30.40 23.54
CA ALA A 120 -15.79 29.97 22.80
C ALA A 120 -15.87 30.41 21.35
N GLY A 121 -14.74 30.84 20.80
CA GLY A 121 -14.68 31.30 19.42
C GLY A 121 -14.38 30.20 18.40
N CYS A 122 -13.96 29.01 18.83
CA CYS A 122 -13.64 27.89 17.94
C CYS A 122 -13.59 26.52 18.64
N VAL A 123 -13.60 25.45 17.84
CA VAL A 123 -13.20 24.07 18.21
C VAL A 123 -12.23 23.58 17.13
N TRP A 124 -10.92 23.64 17.39
CA TRP A 124 -9.87 23.37 16.39
C TRP A 124 -9.04 22.14 16.74
N ALA A 125 -8.59 21.44 15.69
CA ALA A 125 -7.76 20.24 15.76
C ALA A 125 -8.29 19.20 16.78
N PRO A 126 -9.53 18.71 16.62
CA PRO A 126 -10.06 17.70 17.51
C PRO A 126 -9.36 16.36 17.30
N GLU A 127 -8.81 15.79 18.37
CA GLU A 127 -8.25 14.45 18.38
C GLU A 127 -8.89 13.58 19.47
N ALA A 128 -8.69 12.27 19.39
CA ALA A 128 -9.22 11.32 20.35
C ALA A 128 -8.20 10.25 20.76
N VAL A 129 -8.22 9.88 22.04
CA VAL A 129 -7.45 8.75 22.56
C VAL A 129 -8.37 7.83 23.37
N TYR A 130 -8.24 6.52 23.20
CA TYR A 130 -9.01 5.55 23.97
C TYR A 130 -8.42 5.37 25.37
N ASP A 131 -9.27 5.42 26.39
CA ASP A 131 -8.92 5.20 27.79
C ASP A 131 -9.45 3.84 28.26
N GLU A 132 -8.56 2.86 28.35
CA GLU A 132 -8.90 1.50 28.81
C GLU A 132 -9.46 1.49 30.24
N LYS A 133 -9.09 2.45 31.09
CA LYS A 133 -9.52 2.47 32.50
C LYS A 133 -10.99 2.86 32.64
N THR A 134 -11.47 3.77 31.79
CA THR A 134 -12.85 4.27 31.83
C THR A 134 -13.75 3.65 30.75
N ASP A 135 -13.18 2.91 29.79
CA ASP A 135 -13.89 2.36 28.63
C ASP A 135 -14.55 3.47 27.78
N GLU A 136 -13.84 4.59 27.61
CA GLU A 136 -14.28 5.79 26.91
C GLU A 136 -13.15 6.39 26.07
N PHE A 137 -13.51 7.15 25.03
CA PHE A 137 -12.58 8.02 24.33
C PHE A 137 -12.50 9.37 25.02
N LEU A 138 -11.29 9.87 25.27
CA LEU A 138 -11.04 11.28 25.57
C LEU A 138 -10.88 12.01 24.24
N VAL A 139 -11.81 12.90 23.92
CA VAL A 139 -11.74 13.81 22.78
C VAL A 139 -11.28 15.17 23.26
N PHE A 140 -10.31 15.78 22.59
CA PHE A 140 -9.69 17.04 23.01
C PHE A 140 -9.37 17.95 21.82
N TRP A 141 -9.41 19.26 22.03
CA TRP A 141 -9.33 20.27 20.97
C TRP A 141 -8.90 21.63 21.53
N ALA A 142 -8.48 22.57 20.67
CA ALA A 142 -8.19 23.95 21.05
C ALA A 142 -9.43 24.85 20.93
N SER A 143 -9.68 25.69 21.93
CA SER A 143 -10.73 26.72 21.89
C SER A 143 -10.25 28.08 22.41
N ALA A 144 -10.59 29.14 21.66
CA ALA A 144 -10.30 30.51 22.04
C ALA A 144 -11.35 31.02 23.03
N THR A 145 -10.95 31.16 24.29
CA THR A 145 -11.82 31.60 25.40
C THR A 145 -11.17 32.77 26.16
N GLN A 146 -11.97 33.55 26.86
CA GLN A 146 -11.49 34.67 27.67
C GLN A 146 -12.10 34.60 29.07
N GLU A 147 -11.23 34.43 30.06
CA GLU A 147 -11.60 34.50 31.47
C GLU A 147 -11.74 35.96 31.91
N PRO A 148 -12.50 36.26 33.00
CA PRO A 148 -12.70 37.63 33.48
C PRO A 148 -11.41 38.43 33.75
N GLN A 149 -10.33 37.74 34.13
CA GLN A 149 -9.02 38.35 34.38
C GLN A 149 -8.16 38.53 33.13
N GLU A 150 -8.52 37.93 32.00
CA GLU A 150 -7.73 37.97 30.76
C GLU A 150 -8.09 39.22 29.94
N LYS A 151 -7.06 39.89 29.40
CA LYS A 151 -7.24 41.08 28.55
C LYS A 151 -7.71 40.74 27.14
N GLU A 152 -7.34 39.56 26.68
CA GLU A 152 -7.63 39.04 25.34
C GLU A 152 -7.95 37.54 25.41
N ARG A 153 -8.58 37.01 24.37
CA ARG A 153 -8.86 35.58 24.24
C ARG A 153 -7.56 34.81 24.12
N LYS A 154 -7.49 33.66 24.78
CA LYS A 154 -6.38 32.73 24.73
C LYS A 154 -6.85 31.37 24.24
N GLN A 155 -6.04 30.71 23.44
CA GLN A 155 -6.27 29.32 23.02
C GLN A 155 -5.87 28.39 24.17
N LYS A 156 -6.80 27.52 24.55
CA LYS A 156 -6.65 26.53 25.63
C LYS A 156 -7.13 25.19 25.10
N ILE A 157 -6.57 24.09 25.58
CA ILE A 157 -7.09 22.77 25.22
C ILE A 157 -8.25 22.41 26.13
N TYR A 158 -9.36 22.03 25.55
CA TYR A 158 -10.54 21.48 26.21
C TYR A 158 -10.67 20.00 25.87
N SER A 159 -11.47 19.28 26.66
CA SER A 159 -11.76 17.87 26.43
C SER A 159 -13.17 17.47 26.84
N ALA A 160 -13.69 16.40 26.24
CA ALA A 160 -14.91 15.70 26.62
C ALA A 160 -14.73 14.18 26.44
N ARG A 161 -15.55 13.38 27.14
CA ARG A 161 -15.54 11.92 27.06
C ARG A 161 -16.71 11.43 26.20
N THR A 162 -16.50 10.37 25.42
CA THR A 162 -17.56 9.71 24.64
C THR A 162 -17.34 8.20 24.55
N LYS A 163 -18.41 7.44 24.30
CA LYS A 163 -18.34 6.00 23.98
C LYS A 163 -18.62 5.70 22.50
N ASP A 164 -19.26 6.62 21.79
CA ASP A 164 -19.92 6.37 20.50
C ASP A 164 -19.79 7.53 19.49
N PHE A 165 -19.10 8.62 19.87
CA PHE A 165 -19.00 9.84 19.06
C PHE A 165 -20.37 10.46 18.68
N ARG A 166 -21.42 10.13 19.44
CA ARG A 166 -22.76 10.75 19.37
C ARG A 166 -23.05 11.54 20.63
N THR A 167 -22.77 10.94 21.77
CA THR A 167 -23.03 11.51 23.09
C THR A 167 -21.71 11.82 23.78
N PHE A 168 -21.61 13.03 24.33
CA PHE A 168 -20.40 13.53 24.96
C PHE A 168 -20.70 14.03 26.37
N SER A 169 -19.73 13.87 27.26
CA SER A 169 -19.74 14.54 28.55
C SER A 169 -19.68 16.06 28.37
N THR A 170 -19.94 16.81 29.44
CA THR A 170 -19.65 18.25 29.46
C THR A 170 -18.18 18.50 29.16
N SER A 171 -17.90 19.54 28.38
CA SER A 171 -16.54 19.97 28.04
C SER A 171 -15.84 20.57 29.25
N GLU A 172 -14.60 20.19 29.47
CA GLU A 172 -13.76 20.65 30.58
C GLU A 172 -12.44 21.20 30.06
N LYS A 173 -11.86 22.16 30.79
CA LYS A 173 -10.53 22.67 30.48
C LYS A 173 -9.47 21.63 30.81
N TYR A 174 -8.65 21.27 29.83
CA TYR A 174 -7.66 20.19 29.91
C TYR A 174 -6.23 20.73 30.00
N ILE A 175 -5.84 21.68 29.15
CA ILE A 175 -4.50 22.30 29.18
C ILE A 175 -4.65 23.82 29.13
N GLU A 176 -3.99 24.49 30.08
CA GLU A 176 -3.81 25.93 30.07
C GLU A 176 -2.35 26.28 30.35
N ARG A 177 -1.85 27.27 29.63
CA ARG A 177 -0.50 27.85 29.76
C ARG A 177 -0.63 29.37 29.84
N ASP A 178 0.49 30.05 30.09
CA ASP A 178 0.51 31.52 30.16
C ASP A 178 0.14 32.15 28.81
N ASN A 179 0.53 31.51 27.71
CA ASN A 179 0.22 31.90 26.35
C ASN A 179 -0.66 30.85 25.64
N HIS A 180 -1.02 31.09 24.38
CA HIS A 180 -1.79 30.17 23.54
C HIS A 180 -1.12 28.78 23.46
N ILE A 181 -1.94 27.73 23.58
CA ILE A 181 -1.58 26.34 23.30
C ILE A 181 -2.60 25.79 22.31
N ILE A 182 -2.12 25.17 21.23
CA ILE A 182 -2.96 24.58 20.16
C ILE A 182 -2.39 23.22 19.75
N ASP A 183 -3.08 22.54 18.83
CA ASP A 183 -2.62 21.37 18.08
C ASP A 183 -1.96 20.32 18.96
N THR A 184 -2.80 19.51 19.61
CA THR A 184 -2.36 18.50 20.56
C THR A 184 -2.60 17.12 19.98
N THR A 185 -1.64 16.22 20.16
CA THR A 185 -1.81 14.78 19.93
C THR A 185 -1.35 13.97 21.15
N ILE A 186 -1.99 12.81 21.39
CA ILE A 186 -1.70 11.93 22.53
C ILE A 186 -1.51 10.49 22.05
N LEU A 187 -0.34 9.91 22.36
CA LEU A 187 0.01 8.52 22.05
C LEU A 187 0.14 7.67 23.32
N PRO A 188 -0.67 6.62 23.49
CA PRO A 188 -0.43 5.62 24.53
C PRO A 188 0.73 4.69 24.13
N SER A 189 1.68 4.47 25.03
CA SER A 189 2.79 3.53 24.83
C SER A 189 3.37 3.03 26.16
N ALA A 190 3.56 1.72 26.28
CA ALA A 190 4.16 1.05 27.44
C ALA A 190 3.56 1.48 28.80
N GLY A 191 2.22 1.64 28.86
CA GLY A 191 1.50 2.04 30.07
C GLY A 191 1.64 3.53 30.45
N CYS A 192 2.27 4.34 29.60
CA CYS A 192 2.35 5.79 29.71
C CYS A 192 1.61 6.47 28.55
N TYR A 193 1.39 7.77 28.69
CA TYR A 193 0.87 8.64 27.64
C TYR A 193 1.91 9.71 27.30
N TYR A 194 2.11 9.93 26.02
CA TYR A 194 2.98 10.99 25.50
C TYR A 194 2.13 11.99 24.77
N ARG A 195 2.20 13.26 25.17
CA ARG A 195 1.43 14.34 24.59
C ARG A 195 2.35 15.35 23.92
N TYR A 196 2.05 15.70 22.68
CA TYR A 196 2.78 16.69 21.90
C TYR A 196 1.84 17.84 21.61
N SER A 197 2.26 19.08 21.89
CA SER A 197 1.43 20.27 21.69
C SER A 197 2.23 21.43 21.11
N LYS A 198 1.59 22.26 20.31
CA LYS A 198 2.17 23.51 19.79
C LYS A 198 2.10 24.61 20.85
N ASP A 199 3.28 25.09 21.28
CA ASP A 199 3.43 26.26 22.14
C ASP A 199 3.62 27.54 21.32
N GLU A 200 2.71 28.50 21.46
CA GLU A 200 2.74 29.75 20.70
C GLU A 200 3.68 30.82 21.27
N THR A 201 4.31 30.56 22.41
CA THR A 201 5.37 31.40 23.00
C THR A 201 6.69 31.18 22.28
N THR A 202 7.07 29.92 22.13
CA THR A 202 8.32 29.50 21.48
C THR A 202 8.14 29.08 20.03
N LYS A 203 6.88 29.02 19.56
CA LYS A 203 6.50 28.64 18.19
C LYS A 203 7.00 27.25 17.80
N ASN A 204 7.13 26.32 18.74
CA ASN A 204 7.65 24.96 18.53
C ASN A 204 6.74 23.90 19.19
N ILE A 205 7.06 22.62 18.98
CA ILE A 205 6.35 21.51 19.61
C ILE A 205 7.00 21.18 20.96
N ARG A 206 6.17 21.01 22.00
CA ARG A 206 6.58 20.54 23.33
C ARG A 206 6.05 19.14 23.57
N VAL A 207 6.80 18.35 24.32
CA VAL A 207 6.45 16.97 24.69
C VAL A 207 6.31 16.82 26.20
N GLU A 208 5.29 16.07 26.61
CA GLU A 208 5.00 15.77 28.01
C GLU A 208 4.69 14.27 28.16
N LYS A 209 5.02 13.71 29.33
CA LYS A 209 4.76 12.32 29.68
C LYS A 209 3.84 12.24 30.89
N GLY A 210 2.82 11.39 30.83
CA GLY A 210 1.91 11.10 31.95
C GLY A 210 1.74 9.59 32.18
N ASP A 211 1.35 9.22 33.40
CA ASP A 211 0.96 7.85 33.78
C ASP A 211 -0.56 7.59 33.61
N SER A 212 -1.29 8.63 33.24
CA SER A 212 -2.73 8.66 33.04
C SER A 212 -3.11 9.83 32.12
N LEU A 213 -4.37 9.83 31.66
CA LEU A 213 -4.97 10.92 30.89
C LEU A 213 -5.50 12.06 31.76
N ASP A 214 -5.21 12.04 33.07
CA ASP A 214 -5.61 13.12 33.96
C ASP A 214 -4.81 14.39 33.64
N LYS A 215 -5.49 15.55 33.63
CA LYS A 215 -4.88 16.84 33.24
C LYS A 215 -3.61 17.22 34.02
N GLY A 216 -3.50 16.76 35.27
CA GLY A 216 -2.37 17.03 36.16
C GLY A 216 -1.28 15.96 36.18
N ALA A 217 -1.43 14.87 35.41
CA ALA A 217 -0.49 13.75 35.41
C ALA A 217 0.73 13.96 34.51
N PHE A 218 0.68 14.94 33.60
CA PHE A 218 1.72 15.16 32.60
C PHE A 218 2.87 16.01 33.16
N VAL A 219 4.09 15.55 32.94
CA VAL A 219 5.34 16.28 33.21
C VAL A 219 6.08 16.56 31.90
N THR A 220 6.66 17.76 31.78
CA THR A 220 7.42 18.17 30.60
C THR A 220 8.69 17.35 30.45
N LEU A 221 8.97 16.90 29.22
CA LEU A 221 10.26 16.31 28.85
C LEU A 221 11.10 17.38 28.13
N GLN A 222 12.42 17.33 28.31
CA GLN A 222 13.33 18.12 27.48
C GLN A 222 13.46 17.45 26.12
N ALA A 223 13.27 18.21 25.05
CA ALA A 223 13.40 17.68 23.69
C ALA A 223 14.14 18.68 22.79
N PRO A 224 15.48 18.77 22.89
CA PRO A 224 16.26 19.85 22.28
C PRO A 224 16.02 20.05 20.79
N ILE A 225 15.81 18.96 20.03
CA ILE A 225 15.53 19.03 18.60
C ILE A 225 14.14 19.60 18.32
N LEU A 226 13.10 19.16 19.05
CA LEU A 226 11.76 19.73 18.89
C LEU A 226 11.74 21.22 19.28
N GLU A 227 12.50 21.57 20.32
CA GLU A 227 12.60 22.94 20.82
C GLU A 227 13.33 23.87 19.84
N ALA A 228 14.28 23.35 19.07
CA ALA A 228 15.02 24.10 18.06
C ALA A 228 14.22 24.33 16.77
N VAL A 229 13.24 23.47 16.46
CA VAL A 229 12.41 23.58 15.25
C VAL A 229 11.21 24.50 15.54
N ALA A 230 11.36 25.78 15.22
CA ALA A 230 10.30 26.77 15.33
C ALA A 230 9.51 26.91 14.02
N GLY A 231 8.32 27.52 14.09
CA GLY A 231 7.47 27.76 12.91
C GLY A 231 6.72 26.52 12.41
N VAL A 232 6.59 25.50 13.27
CA VAL A 232 5.90 24.23 12.97
C VAL A 232 4.63 24.07 13.81
N GLU A 233 3.62 23.35 13.34
CA GLU A 233 2.37 23.06 14.07
C GLU A 233 1.82 21.67 13.70
N GLY A 234 0.61 21.33 14.15
CA GLY A 234 -0.05 20.06 13.82
C GLY A 234 0.80 18.80 14.05
N PRO A 235 1.30 18.55 15.28
CA PRO A 235 2.07 17.36 15.56
C PRO A 235 1.18 16.11 15.45
N GLN A 236 1.62 15.10 14.70
CA GLN A 236 1.01 13.77 14.69
C GLN A 236 2.11 12.71 14.85
N ILE A 237 1.90 11.73 15.74
CA ILE A 237 2.89 10.69 16.00
C ILE A 237 2.32 9.28 15.82
N PHE A 238 3.10 8.40 15.18
CA PHE A 238 2.73 7.00 14.96
C PHE A 238 3.97 6.08 15.05
N LYS A 239 3.75 4.79 15.31
CA LYS A 239 4.79 3.75 15.31
C LYS A 239 4.94 3.15 13.91
N PHE A 240 6.16 2.84 13.49
CA PHE A 240 6.35 2.07 12.26
C PHE A 240 5.94 0.59 12.45
N ASN A 241 5.23 0.03 11.46
CA ASN A 241 4.73 -1.35 11.44
C ASN A 241 5.85 -2.41 11.49
N ASN A 242 7.00 -2.11 10.88
CA ASN A 242 8.07 -3.09 10.64
C ASN A 242 9.38 -2.79 11.40
N ARG A 243 9.40 -1.80 12.29
CA ARG A 243 10.60 -1.46 13.09
C ARG A 243 10.23 -0.79 14.42
N GLU A 244 11.14 -0.90 15.39
CA GLU A 244 11.02 -0.29 16.71
C GLU A 244 11.42 1.20 16.70
N GLU A 245 10.71 1.99 15.90
CA GLU A 245 10.90 3.45 15.78
C GLU A 245 9.53 4.14 15.62
N TRP A 246 9.42 5.39 16.09
CA TRP A 246 8.26 6.24 15.98
C TRP A 246 8.57 7.42 15.05
N CYS A 247 7.54 7.88 14.34
CA CYS A 247 7.59 9.03 13.46
C CYS A 247 6.64 10.11 13.98
N LEU A 248 7.19 11.25 14.39
CA LEU A 248 6.48 12.49 14.64
C LEU A 248 6.54 13.34 13.36
N ILE A 249 5.41 13.67 12.77
CA ILE A 249 5.34 14.64 11.67
C ILE A 249 4.84 15.97 12.21
N VAL A 250 5.43 17.08 11.74
CA VAL A 250 5.03 18.45 12.09
C VAL A 250 4.93 19.32 10.83
N ASP A 251 3.88 20.11 10.68
CA ASP A 251 3.67 20.97 9.51
C ASP A 251 4.54 22.23 9.61
N ARG A 252 5.47 22.43 8.66
CA ARG A 252 6.32 23.63 8.53
C ARG A 252 5.52 24.81 7.95
N PHE A 253 4.44 25.17 8.61
CA PHE A 253 3.46 26.16 8.13
C PHE A 253 4.12 27.51 7.85
N ALA A 254 5.07 27.95 8.68
CA ALA A 254 5.71 29.26 8.54
C ALA A 254 6.61 29.35 7.29
N GLU A 255 7.16 28.22 6.84
CA GLU A 255 7.98 28.14 5.63
C GLU A 255 7.18 27.75 4.39
N GLY A 256 5.93 27.29 4.56
CA GLY A 256 5.11 26.76 3.48
C GLY A 256 5.67 25.48 2.86
N LYS A 257 6.44 24.69 3.62
CA LYS A 257 7.11 23.47 3.13
C LYS A 257 6.36 22.16 3.41
N GLY A 258 5.20 22.24 4.07
CA GLY A 258 4.46 21.06 4.51
C GLY A 258 5.20 20.28 5.60
N TYR A 259 4.87 19.00 5.76
CA TYR A 259 5.35 18.21 6.87
C TYR A 259 6.86 17.97 6.88
N LEU A 260 7.40 17.87 8.10
CA LEU A 260 8.73 17.42 8.44
C LEU A 260 8.62 16.19 9.33
N PRO A 261 9.14 15.01 8.92
CA PRO A 261 9.24 13.85 9.79
C PRO A 261 10.43 13.95 10.75
N LEU A 262 10.21 13.57 12.01
CA LEU A 262 11.20 13.44 13.06
C LEU A 262 11.08 12.08 13.74
N LEU A 263 12.19 11.36 13.87
CA LEU A 263 12.18 9.97 14.31
C LEU A 263 12.78 9.81 15.69
N THR A 264 12.23 8.87 16.47
CA THR A 264 12.75 8.49 17.79
C THR A 264 12.57 6.99 18.03
N THR A 265 13.47 6.39 18.80
CA THR A 265 13.37 4.99 19.27
C THR A 265 12.98 4.90 20.74
N ASP A 266 12.86 6.04 21.43
CA ASP A 266 12.44 6.11 22.83
C ASP A 266 11.65 7.40 23.09
N LEU A 267 10.32 7.27 23.16
CA LEU A 267 9.39 8.36 23.45
C LEU A 267 9.68 9.06 24.80
N GLY A 268 10.30 8.37 25.76
CA GLY A 268 10.61 8.89 27.09
C GLY A 268 11.90 9.71 27.16
N SER A 269 12.76 9.61 26.14
CA SER A 269 14.07 10.28 26.11
C SER A 269 13.97 11.77 25.74
N GLY A 270 12.98 12.13 24.93
CA GLY A 270 12.92 13.45 24.28
C GLY A 270 13.90 13.63 23.11
N GLU A 271 14.67 12.59 22.76
CA GLU A 271 15.62 12.60 21.66
C GLU A 271 14.93 12.30 20.33
N PHE A 272 15.10 13.19 19.36
CA PHE A 272 14.56 13.06 18.00
C PHE A 272 15.65 13.33 16.97
N ARG A 273 15.52 12.74 15.77
CA ARG A 273 16.34 13.09 14.60
C ARG A 273 15.44 13.59 13.48
N ILE A 274 15.85 14.66 12.81
CA ILE A 274 15.16 15.17 11.61
C ILE A 274 15.46 14.24 10.44
N VAL A 275 14.43 13.85 9.68
CA VAL A 275 14.62 13.15 8.42
C VAL A 275 15.03 14.15 7.33
N PRO A 276 16.12 13.90 6.58
CA PRO A 276 16.50 14.75 5.45
C PRO A 276 15.39 14.84 4.39
N ASP A 277 15.21 15.99 3.74
CA ASP A 277 14.20 16.18 2.68
C ASP A 277 14.38 15.21 1.49
N SER A 278 15.55 14.58 1.32
CA SER A 278 15.81 13.56 0.30
C SER A 278 15.28 12.16 0.66
N ASP A 279 14.92 11.92 1.92
CA ASP A 279 14.67 10.59 2.47
C ASP A 279 13.18 10.36 2.78
N PHE A 280 12.32 11.31 2.41
CA PHE A 280 10.87 11.20 2.50
C PHE A 280 10.18 11.92 1.34
N ASP A 281 8.93 11.56 1.06
CA ASP A 281 8.10 12.20 0.04
C ASP A 281 6.67 12.31 0.57
N MET A 282 6.16 13.53 0.70
CA MET A 282 4.81 13.78 1.20
C MET A 282 3.73 13.72 0.11
N GLY A 283 4.06 13.30 -1.12
CA GLY A 283 3.15 13.28 -2.26
C GLY A 283 3.04 14.64 -2.96
N THR A 284 2.08 14.76 -3.87
CA THR A 284 1.89 15.96 -4.71
C THR A 284 1.05 17.03 -4.01
N THR A 285 0.07 16.62 -3.20
CA THR A 285 -0.75 17.57 -2.44
C THR A 285 0.02 18.14 -1.24
N GLN A 286 -0.16 19.43 -0.97
CA GLN A 286 0.42 20.06 0.21
C GLN A 286 -0.39 19.70 1.45
N LYS A 287 -0.10 18.54 2.05
CA LYS A 287 -0.75 18.05 3.26
C LYS A 287 -0.58 19.04 4.41
N ARG A 288 -1.68 19.38 5.06
CA ARG A 288 -1.76 20.21 6.28
C ARG A 288 -2.43 19.40 7.39
N HIS A 289 -2.20 19.80 8.65
CA HIS A 289 -2.71 19.20 9.89
C HIS A 289 -3.71 18.04 9.71
N GLY A 290 -3.35 16.82 10.14
CA GLY A 290 -4.18 15.62 10.02
C GLY A 290 -3.62 14.43 10.79
N SER A 291 -4.10 13.23 10.49
CA SER A 291 -3.81 12.02 11.28
C SER A 291 -3.36 10.83 10.43
N VAL A 292 -2.52 9.98 11.02
CA VAL A 292 -1.99 8.77 10.40
C VAL A 292 -2.46 7.54 11.16
N LEU A 293 -3.07 6.59 10.44
CA LEU A 293 -3.58 5.32 10.97
C LEU A 293 -2.89 4.12 10.30
N PRO A 294 -2.33 3.15 11.05
CA PRO A 294 -1.89 1.88 10.47
C PRO A 294 -3.08 1.03 10.00
N ILE A 295 -2.94 0.44 8.81
CA ILE A 295 -3.98 -0.31 8.11
C ILE A 295 -3.49 -1.69 7.66
N THR A 296 -4.42 -2.65 7.64
CA THR A 296 -4.19 -4.06 7.25
C THR A 296 -4.14 -4.22 5.73
N THR A 297 -3.64 -5.36 5.23
CA THR A 297 -3.62 -5.66 3.78
C THR A 297 -4.99 -5.46 3.13
N ASP A 298 -6.04 -6.06 3.70
CA ASP A 298 -7.39 -5.99 3.15
C ASP A 298 -7.92 -4.55 3.10
N GLU A 299 -7.55 -3.72 4.07
CA GLU A 299 -7.89 -2.29 4.09
C GLU A 299 -7.12 -1.51 3.04
N CYS A 300 -5.82 -1.80 2.86
CA CYS A 300 -5.02 -1.21 1.78
C CYS A 300 -5.62 -1.53 0.42
N SER A 301 -5.92 -2.81 0.14
CA SER A 301 -6.50 -3.24 -1.14
C SER A 301 -7.85 -2.56 -1.41
N ARG A 302 -8.73 -2.45 -0.39
CA ARG A 302 -10.00 -1.71 -0.52
C ARG A 302 -9.79 -0.24 -0.87
N LEU A 303 -8.84 0.43 -0.22
CA LEU A 303 -8.54 1.85 -0.47
C LEU A 303 -7.94 2.07 -1.86
N LEU A 304 -7.01 1.22 -2.29
CA LEU A 304 -6.40 1.29 -3.63
C LEU A 304 -7.43 1.00 -4.73
N ALA A 305 -8.33 0.03 -4.52
CA ALA A 305 -9.41 -0.24 -5.48
C ALA A 305 -10.39 0.95 -5.60
N ALA A 306 -10.74 1.59 -4.48
CA ALA A 306 -11.70 2.69 -4.48
C ALA A 306 -11.10 4.04 -4.92
N PHE A 307 -9.86 4.32 -4.52
CA PHE A 307 -9.24 5.63 -4.61
C PHE A 307 -7.79 5.60 -5.12
N GLY A 308 -7.26 4.46 -5.56
CA GLY A 308 -5.91 4.37 -6.13
C GLY A 308 -5.80 4.98 -7.52
N ASP A 309 -4.68 4.73 -8.19
CA ASP A 309 -4.45 5.20 -9.57
C ASP A 309 -5.14 4.32 -10.64
N GLY A 310 -5.85 3.27 -10.21
CA GLY A 310 -6.57 2.34 -11.08
C GLY A 310 -5.71 1.19 -11.62
N HIS A 311 -4.40 1.20 -11.39
CA HIS A 311 -3.48 0.17 -11.91
C HIS A 311 -2.99 -0.76 -10.82
N GLN A 312 -2.54 -0.23 -9.67
CA GLN A 312 -2.01 -1.04 -8.57
C GLN A 312 -3.12 -1.86 -7.89
N VAL A 313 -2.94 -3.17 -7.77
CA VAL A 313 -3.96 -4.09 -7.21
C VAL A 313 -3.54 -4.82 -5.94
N LEU A 314 -2.23 -4.93 -5.67
CA LEU A 314 -1.72 -5.47 -4.42
C LEU A 314 -0.88 -4.42 -3.67
N PRO A 315 -1.07 -4.27 -2.34
CA PRO A 315 -0.18 -3.47 -1.51
C PRO A 315 1.13 -4.21 -1.25
N GLY A 316 2.24 -3.49 -1.13
CA GLY A 316 3.55 -4.05 -0.84
C GLY A 316 4.40 -4.35 -2.08
N GLN A 317 5.59 -4.89 -1.83
CA GLN A 317 6.59 -5.13 -2.86
C GLN A 317 6.51 -6.56 -3.39
N TYR A 318 5.94 -6.69 -4.57
CA TYR A 318 5.71 -7.96 -5.24
C TYR A 318 5.97 -7.81 -6.73
N ALA A 319 6.35 -8.91 -7.36
CA ALA A 319 6.65 -8.95 -8.78
C ALA A 319 6.19 -10.26 -9.42
N ASP A 320 6.42 -10.35 -10.72
CA ASP A 320 6.26 -11.57 -11.52
C ASP A 320 4.93 -12.31 -11.27
N PRO A 321 3.76 -11.64 -11.46
CA PRO A 321 2.47 -12.20 -11.06
C PRO A 321 2.02 -13.32 -12.00
N ASP A 322 1.56 -14.44 -11.41
CA ASP A 322 0.71 -15.42 -12.10
C ASP A 322 -0.68 -15.46 -11.47
N VAL A 323 -1.73 -15.38 -12.31
CA VAL A 323 -3.12 -15.27 -11.86
C VAL A 323 -3.95 -16.36 -12.51
N ALA A 324 -4.67 -17.13 -11.68
CA ALA A 324 -5.60 -18.16 -12.14
C ALA A 324 -6.94 -18.08 -11.41
N LYS A 325 -8.03 -18.38 -12.12
CA LYS A 325 -9.36 -18.56 -11.53
C LYS A 325 -9.57 -20.06 -11.26
N PHE A 326 -9.81 -20.42 -10.00
CA PHE A 326 -10.19 -21.76 -9.59
C PHE A 326 -11.54 -21.68 -8.88
N GLU A 327 -12.52 -22.43 -9.41
CA GLU A 327 -13.91 -22.33 -8.98
C GLU A 327 -14.43 -20.88 -9.10
N ASP A 328 -14.94 -20.29 -8.01
CA ASP A 328 -15.50 -18.94 -7.97
C ASP A 328 -14.49 -17.87 -7.51
N ARG A 329 -13.20 -18.22 -7.37
CA ARG A 329 -12.17 -17.32 -6.84
C ARG A 329 -10.95 -17.20 -7.77
N TYR A 330 -10.36 -16.02 -7.74
CA TYR A 330 -9.07 -15.71 -8.33
C TYR A 330 -7.97 -15.89 -7.29
N TYR A 331 -6.82 -16.39 -7.74
CA TYR A 331 -5.62 -16.57 -6.93
C TYR A 331 -4.43 -15.96 -7.67
N MET A 332 -3.64 -15.17 -6.95
CA MET A 332 -2.43 -14.53 -7.47
C MET A 332 -1.20 -15.05 -6.71
N TYR A 333 -0.21 -15.50 -7.47
CA TYR A 333 1.05 -16.06 -6.98
C TYR A 333 2.20 -15.19 -7.49
N PRO A 334 2.76 -14.29 -6.67
CA PRO A 334 3.87 -13.44 -7.08
C PRO A 334 5.22 -13.88 -6.50
N THR A 335 6.30 -13.34 -7.07
CA THR A 335 7.59 -13.19 -6.38
C THR A 335 7.45 -12.20 -5.22
N THR A 336 7.95 -12.55 -4.02
CA THR A 336 8.10 -11.57 -2.92
C THR A 336 9.34 -10.70 -3.18
N ASP A 337 9.14 -9.40 -3.42
CA ASP A 337 10.20 -8.47 -3.84
C ASP A 337 10.72 -7.61 -2.67
N GLY A 338 11.62 -6.65 -2.93
CA GLY A 338 12.19 -5.77 -1.91
C GLY A 338 13.52 -6.26 -1.30
N PHE A 339 14.11 -7.31 -1.87
CA PHE A 339 15.37 -7.90 -1.42
C PHE A 339 16.48 -7.69 -2.45
N GLU A 340 17.64 -7.18 -2.02
CA GLU A 340 18.78 -6.97 -2.90
C GLU A 340 19.15 -8.25 -3.67
N GLY A 341 19.35 -8.12 -4.98
CA GLY A 341 19.66 -9.24 -5.86
C GLY A 341 18.55 -10.28 -6.00
N TRP A 342 17.30 -9.89 -5.73
CA TRP A 342 16.12 -10.76 -5.74
C TRP A 342 16.30 -11.99 -4.84
N SER A 343 16.88 -11.78 -3.65
CA SER A 343 17.29 -12.86 -2.74
C SER A 343 16.17 -13.45 -1.87
N GLY A 344 14.92 -13.03 -2.07
CA GLY A 344 13.75 -13.58 -1.38
C GLY A 344 13.65 -15.11 -1.53
N THR A 345 13.17 -15.78 -0.49
CA THR A 345 13.06 -17.25 -0.45
C THR A 345 11.62 -17.76 -0.42
N GLN A 346 10.65 -16.89 -0.15
CA GLN A 346 9.27 -17.25 0.11
C GLN A 346 8.34 -16.88 -1.03
N PHE A 347 7.43 -17.79 -1.35
CA PHE A 347 6.25 -17.53 -2.16
C PHE A 347 5.02 -17.35 -1.27
N LYS A 348 4.18 -16.38 -1.61
CA LYS A 348 2.88 -16.13 -0.98
C LYS A 348 1.77 -16.33 -2.00
N VAL A 349 0.54 -16.45 -1.52
CA VAL A 349 -0.66 -16.44 -2.37
C VAL A 349 -1.68 -15.44 -1.86
N PHE A 350 -2.35 -14.77 -2.79
CA PHE A 350 -3.45 -13.86 -2.52
C PHE A 350 -4.71 -14.38 -3.19
N SER A 351 -5.87 -14.23 -2.55
CA SER A 351 -7.15 -14.65 -3.12
C SER A 351 -8.15 -13.50 -3.25
N SER A 352 -9.01 -13.54 -4.26
CA SER A 352 -10.01 -12.50 -4.54
C SER A 352 -11.26 -13.08 -5.19
N SER A 353 -12.43 -12.51 -4.91
CA SER A 353 -13.68 -12.81 -5.62
C SER A 353 -14.01 -11.82 -6.75
N ASP A 354 -13.34 -10.67 -6.80
CA ASP A 354 -13.72 -9.55 -7.68
C ASP A 354 -12.55 -8.84 -8.37
N LEU A 355 -11.32 -9.38 -8.21
CA LEU A 355 -10.05 -8.86 -8.72
C LEU A 355 -9.63 -7.49 -8.18
N GLN A 356 -10.40 -6.92 -7.26
CA GLN A 356 -10.17 -5.62 -6.66
C GLN A 356 -9.72 -5.76 -5.21
N HIS A 357 -10.39 -6.64 -4.48
CA HIS A 357 -10.11 -6.91 -3.07
C HIS A 357 -9.35 -8.21 -2.92
N TRP A 358 -8.14 -8.13 -2.41
CA TRP A 358 -7.24 -9.27 -2.27
C TRP A 358 -7.00 -9.56 -0.79
N GLN A 359 -7.18 -10.83 -0.41
CA GLN A 359 -6.86 -11.37 0.89
C GLN A 359 -5.47 -12.03 0.83
N ASP A 360 -4.59 -11.72 1.78
CA ASP A 360 -3.31 -12.40 1.96
C ASP A 360 -3.53 -13.76 2.65
N GLU A 361 -3.28 -14.86 1.95
CA GLU A 361 -3.46 -16.22 2.47
C GLU A 361 -2.16 -16.78 3.09
N GLY A 362 -1.08 -15.98 3.12
CA GLY A 362 0.18 -16.33 3.75
C GLY A 362 1.20 -16.99 2.82
N VAL A 363 2.25 -17.54 3.43
CA VAL A 363 3.38 -18.21 2.74
C VAL A 363 2.97 -19.63 2.36
N ILE A 364 3.21 -20.00 1.10
CA ILE A 364 2.84 -21.31 0.54
C ILE A 364 4.04 -22.25 0.32
N LEU A 365 5.25 -21.69 0.19
CA LEU A 365 6.50 -22.44 -0.03
C LEU A 365 7.71 -21.56 0.34
N ASP A 366 8.72 -22.12 1.03
CA ASP A 366 9.96 -21.42 1.38
C ASP A 366 11.21 -22.18 0.92
N LEU A 367 11.88 -21.66 -0.12
CA LEU A 367 13.10 -22.22 -0.70
C LEU A 367 14.34 -22.11 0.21
N GLY A 368 14.25 -21.34 1.30
CA GLY A 368 15.31 -21.20 2.30
C GLY A 368 15.29 -22.31 3.36
N THR A 369 14.40 -23.28 3.22
CA THR A 369 14.16 -24.35 4.19
C THR A 369 14.25 -25.73 3.53
N GLU A 370 14.01 -26.78 4.32
CA GLU A 370 13.95 -28.17 3.84
C GLU A 370 12.71 -28.46 2.95
N ASP A 371 11.80 -27.49 2.79
CA ASP A 371 10.62 -27.62 1.93
C ASP A 371 11.02 -27.94 0.47
N VAL A 372 12.18 -27.44 0.02
CA VAL A 372 12.74 -27.69 -1.32
C VAL A 372 14.21 -28.11 -1.21
N PRO A 373 14.51 -29.41 -1.07
CA PRO A 373 15.83 -29.89 -0.64
C PRO A 373 16.96 -29.64 -1.64
N TRP A 374 16.64 -29.29 -2.88
CA TRP A 374 17.62 -28.99 -3.92
C TRP A 374 17.89 -27.49 -4.08
N ALA A 375 17.09 -26.61 -3.45
CA ALA A 375 17.17 -25.17 -3.62
C ALA A 375 17.83 -24.47 -2.41
N THR A 376 18.32 -23.24 -2.62
CA THR A 376 18.93 -22.41 -1.56
C THR A 376 18.28 -21.03 -1.42
N GLY A 377 17.23 -20.73 -2.18
CA GLY A 377 16.58 -19.41 -2.22
C GLY A 377 16.29 -18.94 -3.64
N ASN A 378 16.13 -17.62 -3.80
CA ASN A 378 15.79 -16.96 -5.07
C ASN A 378 14.48 -17.48 -5.65
N ALA A 379 13.42 -17.34 -4.84
CA ALA A 379 12.04 -17.72 -5.18
C ALA A 379 11.49 -16.76 -6.24
N TRP A 380 11.56 -17.16 -7.50
CA TRP A 380 11.22 -16.30 -8.65
C TRP A 380 10.10 -16.85 -9.52
N ALA A 381 9.29 -15.92 -10.05
CA ALA A 381 8.42 -16.06 -11.21
C ALA A 381 7.68 -17.40 -11.28
N PRO A 382 6.68 -17.61 -10.41
CA PRO A 382 5.97 -18.87 -10.39
C PRO A 382 4.91 -18.95 -11.49
N ALA A 383 4.39 -20.16 -11.73
CA ALA A 383 3.17 -20.41 -12.49
C ALA A 383 2.34 -21.49 -11.81
N ILE A 384 1.01 -21.36 -11.84
CA ILE A 384 0.07 -22.33 -11.27
C ILE A 384 -0.75 -23.02 -12.37
N SER A 385 -1.04 -24.30 -12.17
CA SER A 385 -2.03 -25.01 -12.97
C SER A 385 -2.80 -26.01 -12.10
N SER A 386 -3.98 -26.42 -12.55
CA SER A 386 -4.75 -27.47 -11.87
C SER A 386 -5.04 -28.63 -12.82
N ARG A 387 -4.97 -29.86 -12.31
CA ARG A 387 -5.34 -31.06 -13.05
C ARG A 387 -5.78 -32.15 -12.08
N ASN A 388 -6.84 -32.87 -12.42
CA ASN A 388 -7.34 -34.01 -11.65
C ASN A 388 -7.56 -33.72 -10.14
N GLY A 389 -8.05 -32.52 -9.81
CA GLY A 389 -8.32 -32.11 -8.42
C GLY A 389 -7.08 -31.75 -7.61
N LYS A 390 -5.91 -31.59 -8.25
CA LYS A 390 -4.66 -31.14 -7.63
C LYS A 390 -4.16 -29.86 -8.28
N PHE A 391 -3.34 -29.13 -7.53
CA PHE A 391 -2.70 -27.88 -7.93
C PHE A 391 -1.19 -28.10 -8.07
N TYR A 392 -0.63 -27.60 -9.16
CA TYR A 392 0.77 -27.76 -9.55
C TYR A 392 1.41 -26.40 -9.68
N PHE A 393 2.26 -26.06 -8.71
CA PHE A 393 2.96 -24.79 -8.59
C PHE A 393 4.38 -24.95 -9.13
N TYR A 394 4.64 -24.38 -10.29
CA TYR A 394 5.95 -24.34 -10.92
C TYR A 394 6.67 -23.08 -10.47
N PHE A 395 7.95 -23.18 -10.17
CA PHE A 395 8.72 -22.06 -9.62
C PHE A 395 10.17 -22.12 -10.04
N CYS A 396 10.85 -20.98 -10.03
CA CYS A 396 12.30 -20.94 -10.16
C CYS A 396 12.96 -20.85 -8.78
N GLY A 397 14.09 -21.55 -8.62
CA GLY A 397 14.98 -21.45 -7.48
C GLY A 397 16.45 -21.67 -7.87
N LYS A 398 17.37 -21.18 -7.05
CA LYS A 398 18.80 -21.51 -7.22
C LYS A 398 19.12 -22.84 -6.58
N MET A 399 19.79 -23.71 -7.32
CA MET A 399 20.35 -24.95 -6.79
C MET A 399 21.56 -24.67 -5.88
N LEU A 400 21.99 -25.68 -5.12
CA LEU A 400 23.19 -25.64 -4.25
C LEU A 400 24.48 -25.18 -4.95
N ASN A 401 24.57 -25.35 -6.27
CA ASN A 401 25.71 -24.91 -7.08
C ASN A 401 25.55 -23.47 -7.65
N GLY A 402 24.48 -22.76 -7.28
CA GLY A 402 24.19 -21.39 -7.69
C GLY A 402 23.51 -21.23 -9.06
N VAL A 403 23.24 -22.34 -9.76
CA VAL A 403 22.57 -22.36 -11.07
C VAL A 403 21.06 -22.40 -10.89
N SER A 404 20.35 -21.56 -11.64
CA SER A 404 18.88 -21.52 -11.65
C SER A 404 18.29 -22.80 -12.26
N ALA A 405 17.20 -23.28 -11.68
CA ALA A 405 16.43 -24.42 -12.15
C ALA A 405 14.94 -24.20 -11.89
N ILE A 406 14.09 -24.93 -12.63
CA ILE A 406 12.64 -24.88 -12.45
C ILE A 406 12.22 -26.10 -11.63
N GLY A 407 11.46 -25.86 -10.57
CA GLY A 407 10.82 -26.85 -9.71
C GLY A 407 9.33 -26.98 -9.97
N VAL A 408 8.73 -27.98 -9.32
CA VAL A 408 7.28 -28.14 -9.23
C VAL A 408 6.91 -28.62 -7.82
N ALA A 409 5.83 -28.06 -7.27
CA ALA A 409 5.24 -28.45 -6.00
C ALA A 409 3.75 -28.74 -6.17
N VAL A 410 3.22 -29.66 -5.35
CA VAL A 410 1.86 -30.17 -5.48
C VAL A 410 1.06 -29.91 -4.22
N ALA A 411 -0.18 -29.47 -4.36
CA ALA A 411 -1.14 -29.28 -3.27
C ALA A 411 -2.53 -29.82 -3.61
N ASP A 412 -3.33 -30.04 -2.58
CA ASP A 412 -4.76 -30.40 -2.71
C ASP A 412 -5.69 -29.16 -2.73
N THR A 413 -5.16 -27.98 -2.38
CA THR A 413 -5.90 -26.70 -2.42
C THR A 413 -5.05 -25.63 -3.10
N PRO A 414 -5.66 -24.55 -3.65
CA PRO A 414 -4.90 -23.48 -4.29
C PRO A 414 -4.03 -22.68 -3.30
N ILE A 415 -4.31 -22.76 -1.99
CA ILE A 415 -3.53 -22.08 -0.95
C ILE A 415 -2.53 -23.00 -0.23
N GLY A 416 -2.33 -24.21 -0.75
CA GLY A 416 -1.40 -25.18 -0.17
C GLY A 416 -2.00 -26.03 0.97
N PRO A 417 -1.15 -26.63 1.82
CA PRO A 417 0.31 -26.59 1.76
C PRO A 417 0.84 -27.24 0.47
N PHE A 418 1.85 -26.64 -0.15
CA PHE A 418 2.52 -27.20 -1.33
C PHE A 418 3.71 -28.06 -0.92
N LEU A 419 3.82 -29.25 -1.52
CA LEU A 419 4.94 -30.17 -1.31
C LEU A 419 5.78 -30.22 -2.59
N ALA A 420 7.02 -29.76 -2.52
CA ALA A 420 7.91 -29.74 -3.69
C ALA A 420 8.46 -31.12 -4.02
N GLU A 421 8.67 -31.36 -5.32
CA GLU A 421 9.42 -32.53 -5.77
C GLU A 421 10.88 -32.44 -5.31
N SER A 422 11.43 -33.60 -4.96
CA SER A 422 12.79 -33.71 -4.41
C SER A 422 13.91 -33.39 -5.40
N GLN A 423 13.60 -33.23 -6.69
CA GLN A 423 14.53 -32.86 -7.76
C GLN A 423 13.91 -31.76 -8.64
N PRO A 424 14.73 -30.91 -9.28
CA PRO A 424 14.22 -29.92 -10.24
C PRO A 424 13.57 -30.60 -11.46
N LEU A 425 12.54 -29.94 -12.00
CA LEU A 425 11.85 -30.33 -13.23
C LEU A 425 12.68 -30.03 -14.49
N ILE A 426 13.28 -28.83 -14.56
CA ILE A 426 14.16 -28.41 -15.67
C ILE A 426 15.50 -27.93 -15.12
N THR A 427 16.60 -28.41 -15.72
CA THR A 427 17.97 -27.97 -15.38
C THR A 427 18.78 -27.55 -16.60
N MET A 428 19.75 -26.65 -16.42
CA MET A 428 20.67 -26.26 -17.50
C MET A 428 21.49 -27.44 -18.06
N GLU A 429 21.77 -28.46 -17.24
CA GLU A 429 22.46 -29.68 -17.69
C GLU A 429 21.59 -30.48 -18.67
N GLN A 430 20.31 -30.65 -18.35
CA GLN A 430 19.32 -31.28 -19.22
C GLN A 430 19.21 -30.54 -20.56
N LEU A 431 19.09 -29.20 -20.53
CA LEU A 431 19.00 -28.38 -21.74
C LEU A 431 20.24 -28.54 -22.63
N LYS A 432 21.44 -28.53 -22.03
CA LYS A 432 22.70 -28.73 -22.76
C LYS A 432 22.76 -30.12 -23.41
N ARG A 433 22.32 -31.17 -22.70
CA ARG A 433 22.26 -32.53 -23.25
C ARG A 433 21.33 -32.62 -24.46
N LEU A 434 20.21 -31.90 -24.42
CA LEU A 434 19.20 -31.89 -25.48
C LEU A 434 19.52 -30.90 -26.62
N GLY A 435 20.61 -30.14 -26.52
CA GLY A 435 20.98 -29.14 -27.52
C GLY A 435 20.09 -27.89 -27.52
N ILE A 436 19.35 -27.64 -26.43
CA ILE A 436 18.51 -26.46 -26.24
C ILE A 436 19.39 -25.30 -25.77
N THR A 437 19.38 -24.22 -26.53
CA THR A 437 20.14 -23.01 -26.20
C THR A 437 19.36 -22.21 -25.15
N MET A 438 20.03 -21.81 -24.07
CA MET A 438 19.40 -21.10 -22.95
C MET A 438 20.42 -20.28 -22.17
N GLY A 439 20.03 -19.10 -21.69
CA GLY A 439 20.81 -18.33 -20.73
C GLY A 439 20.60 -18.84 -19.31
N GLN A 440 19.35 -18.84 -18.84
CA GLN A 440 18.93 -19.44 -17.58
C GLN A 440 17.61 -20.20 -17.74
N ALA A 441 17.44 -21.30 -17.00
CA ALA A 441 16.18 -22.03 -16.89
C ALA A 441 15.31 -21.38 -15.80
N ILE A 442 14.54 -20.36 -16.18
CA ILE A 442 13.67 -19.55 -15.29
C ILE A 442 12.34 -19.24 -15.98
N ASP A 443 11.46 -18.52 -15.27
CA ASP A 443 10.19 -17.99 -15.76
C ASP A 443 9.27 -19.06 -16.41
N PRO A 444 8.93 -20.14 -15.68
CA PRO A 444 7.95 -21.10 -16.16
C PRO A 444 6.59 -20.42 -16.44
N SER A 445 5.92 -20.84 -17.51
CA SER A 445 4.51 -20.60 -17.74
C SER A 445 3.82 -21.85 -18.28
N ILE A 446 2.54 -22.03 -17.94
CA ILE A 446 1.78 -23.23 -18.33
C ILE A 446 0.72 -22.85 -19.34
N TYR A 447 0.69 -23.62 -20.43
CA TYR A 447 -0.38 -23.58 -21.43
C TYR A 447 -1.02 -24.96 -21.53
N VAL A 448 -2.35 -25.02 -21.56
CA VAL A 448 -3.09 -26.26 -21.78
C VAL A 448 -3.82 -26.14 -23.11
N GLU A 449 -3.52 -27.03 -24.04
CA GLU A 449 -4.16 -27.08 -25.35
C GLU A 449 -5.63 -27.52 -25.25
N GLU A 450 -6.42 -27.23 -26.29
CA GLU A 450 -7.86 -27.59 -26.34
C GLU A 450 -8.11 -29.11 -26.19
N ASP A 451 -7.13 -29.95 -26.51
CA ASP A 451 -7.19 -31.40 -26.33
C ASP A 451 -6.75 -31.88 -24.92
N GLY A 452 -6.42 -30.94 -24.02
CA GLY A 452 -6.03 -31.20 -22.65
C GLY A 452 -4.55 -31.49 -22.46
N ARG A 453 -3.71 -31.40 -23.51
CA ARG A 453 -2.26 -31.57 -23.37
C ARG A 453 -1.61 -30.34 -22.74
N PRO A 454 -0.85 -30.51 -21.63
CA PRO A 454 -0.15 -29.42 -20.96
C PRO A 454 1.24 -29.18 -21.58
N TYR A 455 1.61 -27.92 -21.67
CA TYR A 455 2.90 -27.45 -22.15
C TYR A 455 3.50 -26.47 -21.15
N LEU A 456 4.80 -26.60 -20.92
CA LEU A 456 5.61 -25.66 -20.16
C LEU A 456 6.42 -24.80 -21.13
N LEU A 457 6.30 -23.48 -21.01
CA LEU A 457 7.19 -22.52 -21.66
C LEU A 457 8.11 -21.90 -20.60
N PHE A 458 9.33 -21.56 -20.98
CA PHE A 458 10.31 -20.99 -20.04
C PHE A 458 11.50 -20.37 -20.75
N GLY A 459 12.30 -19.62 -20.01
CA GLY A 459 13.67 -19.28 -20.37
C GLY A 459 14.04 -17.81 -20.29
N ASN A 460 15.34 -17.57 -20.16
CA ASN A 460 15.97 -16.25 -20.26
C ASN A 460 17.08 -16.26 -21.31
N GLY A 461 17.15 -15.20 -22.12
CA GLY A 461 18.03 -15.04 -23.29
C GLY A 461 17.57 -15.83 -24.52
N HIS A 462 16.97 -17.01 -24.32
CA HIS A 462 16.26 -17.78 -25.34
C HIS A 462 15.00 -18.38 -24.71
N ALA A 463 13.96 -18.62 -25.51
CA ALA A 463 12.73 -19.23 -25.03
C ALA A 463 12.66 -20.70 -25.48
N ALA A 464 12.04 -21.54 -24.67
CA ALA A 464 11.77 -22.94 -24.99
C ALA A 464 10.33 -23.32 -24.64
N ILE A 465 9.85 -24.39 -25.28
CA ILE A 465 8.57 -25.03 -25.00
C ILE A 465 8.78 -26.55 -24.93
N VAL A 466 8.06 -27.22 -24.03
CA VAL A 466 8.06 -28.68 -23.88
C VAL A 466 6.69 -29.19 -23.43
N GLU A 467 6.28 -30.35 -23.91
CA GLU A 467 5.08 -31.03 -23.43
C GLU A 467 5.33 -31.65 -22.04
N LEU A 468 4.39 -31.46 -21.12
CA LEU A 468 4.40 -32.10 -19.80
C LEU A 468 3.72 -33.48 -19.89
N ASN A 469 4.22 -34.44 -19.11
CA ASN A 469 3.53 -35.72 -18.93
C ASN A 469 2.19 -35.51 -18.19
N GLU A 470 1.31 -36.51 -18.25
CA GLU A 470 0.00 -36.47 -17.57
C GLU A 470 0.10 -36.25 -16.05
N ASN A 471 1.24 -36.63 -15.44
CA ASN A 471 1.49 -36.44 -14.01
C ASN A 471 1.80 -34.98 -13.63
N MET A 472 2.04 -34.09 -14.60
CA MET A 472 2.41 -32.67 -14.43
C MET A 472 3.72 -32.42 -13.66
N THR A 473 4.45 -33.47 -13.28
CA THR A 473 5.73 -33.36 -12.53
C THR A 473 6.93 -33.88 -13.32
N SER A 474 6.76 -34.12 -14.61
CA SER A 474 7.82 -34.53 -15.53
C SER A 474 7.51 -34.09 -16.96
N VAL A 475 8.53 -34.00 -17.81
CA VAL A 475 8.41 -33.54 -19.21
C VAL A 475 8.67 -34.65 -20.22
N LEU A 476 8.12 -34.50 -21.42
CA LEU A 476 8.43 -35.30 -22.60
C LEU A 476 9.60 -34.65 -23.35
N GLU A 477 10.84 -35.01 -23.00
CA GLU A 477 12.06 -34.34 -23.50
C GLU A 477 12.17 -34.29 -25.03
N ASP A 478 11.72 -35.32 -25.73
CA ASP A 478 11.78 -35.38 -27.20
C ASP A 478 10.90 -34.31 -27.89
N THR A 479 10.00 -33.67 -27.13
CA THR A 479 9.16 -32.56 -27.60
C THR A 479 9.76 -31.19 -27.30
N MET A 480 10.89 -31.13 -26.59
CA MET A 480 11.49 -29.87 -26.18
C MET A 480 12.13 -29.16 -27.38
N SER A 481 11.81 -27.88 -27.57
CA SER A 481 12.36 -27.07 -28.65
C SER A 481 12.56 -25.62 -28.22
N ASN A 482 13.58 -24.97 -28.78
CA ASN A 482 13.66 -23.52 -28.76
C ASN A 482 12.54 -22.92 -29.63
N LEU A 483 11.95 -21.81 -29.17
CA LEU A 483 11.03 -20.99 -29.95
C LEU A 483 11.81 -19.99 -30.81
N SER A 484 11.27 -19.64 -31.98
CA SER A 484 11.90 -18.71 -32.92
C SER A 484 10.97 -17.57 -33.32
N GLY A 485 11.54 -16.41 -33.67
CA GLY A 485 10.80 -15.22 -34.09
C GLY A 485 10.38 -14.28 -32.96
N LEU A 486 10.78 -14.55 -31.71
CA LEU A 486 10.63 -13.63 -30.59
C LEU A 486 11.66 -12.48 -30.74
N HIS A 487 11.20 -11.34 -31.21
CA HIS A 487 12.02 -10.14 -31.36
C HIS A 487 12.48 -9.60 -30.00
N ASP A 488 13.78 -9.36 -29.85
CA ASP A 488 14.40 -8.77 -28.65
C ASP A 488 14.06 -9.51 -27.34
N PHE A 489 13.95 -10.84 -27.41
CA PHE A 489 13.56 -11.66 -26.27
C PHE A 489 14.51 -11.50 -25.08
N ARG A 490 13.96 -11.16 -23.90
CA ARG A 490 14.65 -11.32 -22.62
C ARG A 490 14.18 -12.58 -21.90
N GLU A 491 12.91 -12.64 -21.53
CA GLU A 491 12.34 -13.64 -20.60
C GLU A 491 10.80 -13.62 -20.57
N ALA A 492 10.17 -14.29 -19.58
CA ALA A 492 8.73 -14.29 -19.31
C ALA A 492 7.84 -14.57 -20.53
N VAL A 493 8.11 -15.65 -21.26
CA VAL A 493 7.30 -16.08 -22.41
C VAL A 493 5.99 -16.70 -21.95
N THR A 494 4.88 -16.29 -22.57
CA THR A 494 3.55 -16.87 -22.37
C THR A 494 2.84 -17.05 -23.72
N VAL A 495 1.84 -17.93 -23.76
CA VAL A 495 1.01 -18.16 -24.95
C VAL A 495 -0.45 -18.35 -24.58
N LEU A 496 -1.34 -17.81 -25.41
CA LEU A 496 -2.77 -18.11 -25.40
C LEU A 496 -3.25 -18.41 -26.82
N LYS A 497 -4.33 -19.18 -26.96
CA LYS A 497 -4.97 -19.47 -28.25
C LYS A 497 -6.33 -18.79 -28.32
N ARG A 498 -6.58 -18.03 -29.39
CA ARG A 498 -7.87 -17.36 -29.65
C ARG A 498 -8.12 -17.30 -31.15
N GLY A 499 -9.36 -17.62 -31.56
CA GLY A 499 -9.72 -17.59 -32.99
C GLY A 499 -8.88 -18.52 -33.88
N GLY A 500 -8.38 -19.64 -33.32
CA GLY A 500 -7.52 -20.60 -34.02
C GLY A 500 -6.04 -20.19 -34.15
N ARG A 501 -5.65 -19.04 -33.60
CA ARG A 501 -4.28 -18.50 -33.66
C ARG A 501 -3.64 -18.52 -32.28
N TYR A 502 -2.32 -18.75 -32.24
CA TYR A 502 -1.52 -18.62 -31.03
C TYR A 502 -0.98 -17.19 -30.90
N HIS A 503 -1.15 -16.61 -29.73
CA HIS A 503 -0.71 -15.28 -29.35
C HIS A 503 0.39 -15.44 -28.31
N PHE A 504 1.62 -15.14 -28.72
CA PHE A 504 2.80 -15.19 -27.86
C PHE A 504 3.13 -13.80 -27.34
N THR A 505 3.43 -13.71 -26.07
CA THR A 505 3.87 -12.48 -25.42
C THR A 505 5.09 -12.75 -24.57
N TRP A 506 6.03 -11.79 -24.49
CA TRP A 506 7.27 -11.96 -23.75
C TRP A 506 7.84 -10.61 -23.30
N SER A 507 8.68 -10.64 -22.27
CA SER A 507 9.32 -9.43 -21.76
C SER A 507 10.66 -9.15 -22.45
N CYS A 508 10.99 -7.86 -22.53
CA CYS A 508 12.14 -7.31 -23.23
C CYS A 508 12.84 -6.24 -22.37
N ASP A 509 14.14 -6.04 -22.61
CA ASP A 509 15.06 -5.30 -21.73
C ASP A 509 15.19 -5.91 -20.31
N ASP A 510 15.97 -5.29 -19.42
CA ASP A 510 16.19 -5.71 -18.04
C ASP A 510 15.09 -5.21 -17.10
N THR A 511 14.68 -6.02 -16.11
CA THR A 511 13.67 -5.60 -15.11
C THR A 511 14.11 -4.37 -14.31
N GLY A 512 15.42 -4.08 -14.20
CA GLY A 512 15.95 -2.85 -13.61
C GLY A 512 15.97 -1.63 -14.54
N SER A 513 15.65 -1.80 -15.83
CA SER A 513 15.53 -0.72 -16.81
C SER A 513 14.13 -0.11 -16.78
N GLU A 514 14.03 1.22 -16.88
CA GLU A 514 12.73 1.87 -17.07
C GLU A 514 12.03 1.47 -18.37
N ASN A 515 12.77 0.88 -19.32
CA ASN A 515 12.25 0.41 -20.61
C ASN A 515 11.86 -1.07 -20.61
N TYR A 516 11.84 -1.76 -19.46
CA TYR A 516 11.23 -3.09 -19.38
C TYR A 516 9.80 -3.05 -19.93
N HIS A 517 9.48 -3.92 -20.88
CA HIS A 517 8.25 -3.86 -21.68
C HIS A 517 7.84 -5.25 -22.18
N VAL A 518 6.58 -5.38 -22.64
CA VAL A 518 6.03 -6.65 -23.17
C VAL A 518 5.83 -6.55 -24.67
N ASN A 519 6.51 -7.43 -25.40
CA ASN A 519 6.34 -7.64 -26.84
C ASN A 519 5.32 -8.74 -27.14
N TYR A 520 4.74 -8.66 -28.34
CA TYR A 520 3.68 -9.55 -28.81
C TYR A 520 3.95 -10.05 -30.22
N GLY A 521 3.62 -11.31 -30.47
CA GLY A 521 3.72 -11.99 -31.75
C GLY A 521 2.62 -13.04 -31.92
N THR A 522 2.46 -13.52 -33.14
CA THR A 522 1.44 -14.53 -33.47
C THR A 522 2.02 -15.70 -34.24
N SER A 523 1.44 -16.89 -34.07
CA SER A 523 1.74 -18.06 -34.89
C SER A 523 0.48 -18.87 -35.21
N GLU A 524 0.52 -19.60 -36.32
CA GLU A 524 -0.50 -20.59 -36.70
C GLU A 524 -0.20 -21.96 -36.07
N GLN A 525 0.98 -22.13 -35.45
CA GLN A 525 1.40 -23.37 -34.79
C GLN A 525 1.97 -23.08 -33.40
N LEU A 526 1.72 -23.97 -32.44
CA LEU A 526 2.20 -23.81 -31.06
C LEU A 526 3.74 -23.75 -30.97
N TYR A 527 4.45 -24.45 -31.85
CA TYR A 527 5.92 -24.45 -31.89
C TYR A 527 6.52 -23.35 -32.79
N GLY A 528 5.69 -22.42 -33.28
CA GLY A 528 6.13 -21.35 -34.17
C GLY A 528 6.31 -21.77 -35.64
N PRO A 529 7.04 -20.97 -36.44
CA PRO A 529 7.72 -19.73 -36.05
C PRO A 529 6.73 -18.63 -35.65
N ILE A 530 7.18 -17.73 -34.77
CA ILE A 530 6.39 -16.60 -34.29
C ILE A 530 6.64 -15.39 -35.21
N THR A 531 5.57 -14.75 -35.67
CA THR A 531 5.64 -13.48 -36.38
C THR A 531 5.44 -12.35 -35.38
N TYR A 532 6.49 -11.57 -35.13
CA TYR A 532 6.42 -10.38 -34.28
C TYR A 532 5.40 -9.35 -34.82
N GLN A 533 4.68 -8.71 -33.90
CA GLN A 533 3.71 -7.65 -34.20
C GLN A 533 4.20 -6.30 -33.68
N TYR A 534 4.07 -6.03 -32.38
CA TYR A 534 4.42 -4.77 -31.72
C TYR A 534 4.47 -4.94 -30.19
N PRO A 535 4.99 -3.96 -29.43
CA PRO A 535 4.86 -3.92 -27.98
C PRO A 535 3.41 -3.71 -27.56
N ILE A 536 2.93 -4.46 -26.56
CA ILE A 536 1.57 -4.32 -26.02
C ILE A 536 1.53 -3.64 -24.66
N LEU A 537 2.65 -3.59 -23.93
CA LEU A 537 2.77 -2.88 -22.66
C LEU A 537 4.12 -2.17 -22.64
N SER A 538 4.14 -0.87 -22.31
CA SER A 538 5.36 -0.05 -22.28
C SER A 538 5.19 1.11 -21.30
N LYS A 539 6.30 1.69 -20.85
CA LYS A 539 6.30 2.77 -19.86
C LYS A 539 5.39 3.96 -20.24
N ASN A 540 4.76 4.58 -19.25
CA ASN A 540 4.11 5.88 -19.35
C ASN A 540 4.83 6.88 -18.42
N VAL A 541 5.70 7.71 -18.99
CA VAL A 541 6.54 8.65 -18.23
C VAL A 541 5.72 9.74 -17.54
N GLU A 542 4.65 10.22 -18.17
CA GLU A 542 3.80 11.28 -17.62
C GLU A 542 3.07 10.82 -16.34
N LYS A 543 2.74 9.52 -16.27
CA LYS A 543 2.11 8.89 -15.11
C LYS A 543 3.10 8.21 -14.15
N GLY A 544 4.41 8.32 -14.41
CA GLY A 544 5.44 7.65 -13.61
C GLY A 544 5.41 6.13 -13.66
N MET A 545 4.77 5.53 -14.66
CA MET A 545 4.67 4.08 -14.83
C MET A 545 5.89 3.59 -15.63
N LEU A 546 6.95 3.23 -14.92
CA LEU A 546 8.24 2.82 -15.49
C LEU A 546 8.53 1.34 -15.20
N GLY A 547 9.30 0.69 -16.08
CA GLY A 547 9.71 -0.71 -15.89
C GLY A 547 8.54 -1.69 -15.94
N THR A 548 7.60 -1.49 -16.88
CA THR A 548 6.35 -2.24 -16.98
C THR A 548 6.53 -3.55 -17.76
N GLY A 549 6.74 -4.67 -17.08
CA GLY A 549 6.92 -5.97 -17.74
C GLY A 549 6.66 -7.13 -16.79
N HIS A 550 7.11 -8.32 -17.19
CA HIS A 550 6.79 -9.62 -16.61
C HIS A 550 5.30 -9.78 -16.30
N HIS A 551 4.59 -10.52 -17.14
CA HIS A 551 3.14 -10.50 -17.14
C HIS A 551 2.53 -11.90 -17.23
N CYS A 552 1.31 -12.02 -16.71
CA CYS A 552 0.39 -13.09 -17.09
C CYS A 552 -0.85 -12.50 -17.77
N ILE A 553 -1.46 -13.28 -18.65
CA ILE A 553 -2.73 -12.94 -19.30
C ILE A 553 -3.72 -14.03 -18.94
N PHE A 554 -4.84 -13.63 -18.37
CA PHE A 554 -5.91 -14.54 -17.99
C PHE A 554 -7.25 -14.00 -18.48
N ASN A 555 -8.22 -14.90 -18.62
CA ASN A 555 -9.58 -14.55 -19.03
C ASN A 555 -10.61 -15.01 -17.99
N ASP A 556 -11.67 -14.23 -17.83
CA ASP A 556 -12.89 -14.74 -17.21
C ASP A 556 -13.72 -15.43 -18.31
N SER A 557 -13.82 -16.76 -18.22
CA SER A 557 -14.57 -17.57 -19.19
C SER A 557 -16.06 -17.27 -19.22
N GLU A 558 -16.64 -16.73 -18.13
CA GLU A 558 -18.06 -16.39 -18.08
C GLU A 558 -18.37 -15.11 -18.86
N THR A 559 -17.42 -14.18 -18.92
CA THR A 559 -17.62 -12.86 -19.53
C THR A 559 -16.81 -12.64 -20.82
N ASP A 560 -15.93 -13.57 -21.20
CA ASP A 560 -14.94 -13.42 -22.28
C ASP A 560 -14.09 -12.14 -22.15
N GLN A 561 -13.77 -11.75 -20.91
CA GLN A 561 -12.95 -10.57 -20.63
C GLN A 561 -11.54 -10.99 -20.30
N TYR A 562 -10.56 -10.38 -20.98
CA TYR A 562 -9.14 -10.63 -20.74
C TYR A 562 -8.54 -9.51 -19.91
N ARG A 563 -7.57 -9.89 -19.09
CA ARG A 563 -6.79 -8.98 -18.27
C ARG A 563 -5.32 -9.35 -18.38
N ILE A 564 -4.48 -8.35 -18.20
CA ILE A 564 -3.04 -8.50 -18.04
C ILE A 564 -2.68 -8.07 -16.62
N ALA A 565 -2.02 -8.96 -15.88
CA ALA A 565 -1.36 -8.59 -14.62
C ALA A 565 0.14 -8.51 -14.89
N TYR A 566 0.81 -7.50 -14.33
CA TYR A 566 2.22 -7.21 -14.59
C TYR A 566 2.83 -6.47 -13.40
N HIS A 567 4.15 -6.25 -13.39
CA HIS A 567 4.79 -5.39 -12.38
C HIS A 567 5.32 -4.09 -12.98
N ARG A 568 5.54 -3.09 -12.12
CA ARG A 568 6.27 -1.85 -12.42
C ARG A 568 7.15 -1.46 -11.25
N PHE A 569 7.98 -0.42 -11.39
CA PHE A 569 8.70 0.16 -10.24
C PHE A 569 7.73 0.72 -9.20
N VAL A 570 8.08 0.55 -7.92
CA VAL A 570 7.32 1.12 -6.79
C VAL A 570 7.12 2.62 -6.95
N THR A 571 5.91 3.08 -6.65
CA THR A 571 5.54 4.50 -6.64
C THR A 571 5.33 5.03 -5.22
N PRO A 572 5.71 6.29 -4.90
CA PRO A 572 6.39 7.25 -5.78
C PRO A 572 7.85 6.85 -6.09
N LEU A 573 8.31 7.20 -7.30
CA LEU A 573 9.62 6.79 -7.82
C LEU A 573 10.82 7.34 -7.04
N SER A 574 10.60 8.36 -6.21
CA SER A 574 11.54 8.99 -5.29
C SER A 574 11.95 8.05 -4.14
N ARG A 575 11.09 7.10 -3.78
CA ARG A 575 11.29 6.16 -2.66
C ARG A 575 12.58 5.35 -2.78
N PHE A 576 12.97 5.00 -4.00
CA PHE A 576 14.20 4.26 -4.28
C PHE A 576 15.00 4.95 -5.39
N SER A 577 16.15 5.53 -5.05
CA SER A 577 17.03 6.22 -6.00
C SER A 577 17.90 5.26 -6.83
N SER A 578 18.09 4.02 -6.35
CA SER A 578 18.78 2.93 -7.01
C SER A 578 18.07 1.61 -6.73
N GLY A 579 18.45 0.52 -7.41
CA GLY A 579 17.91 -0.81 -7.09
C GLY A 579 16.44 -1.04 -7.48
N LYS A 580 15.84 -0.16 -8.31
CA LYS A 580 14.41 -0.23 -8.66
C LYS A 580 13.94 -1.58 -9.23
N GLY A 581 14.84 -2.33 -9.87
CA GLY A 581 14.55 -3.67 -10.40
C GLY A 581 14.19 -4.73 -9.36
N TYR A 582 14.50 -4.52 -8.07
CA TYR A 582 14.06 -5.37 -6.95
C TYR A 582 13.15 -4.61 -5.97
N HIS A 583 12.57 -3.50 -6.41
CA HIS A 583 11.56 -2.71 -5.69
C HIS A 583 10.37 -2.43 -6.62
N ARG A 584 9.54 -3.46 -6.82
CA ARG A 584 8.42 -3.46 -7.76
C ARG A 584 7.07 -3.67 -7.08
N GLU A 585 6.01 -3.27 -7.78
CA GLU A 585 4.61 -3.39 -7.34
C GLU A 585 3.74 -3.98 -8.46
N ILE A 586 2.68 -4.72 -8.11
CA ILE A 586 1.81 -5.40 -9.07
C ILE A 586 0.66 -4.49 -9.53
N CYS A 587 0.49 -4.46 -10.84
CA CYS A 587 -0.60 -3.78 -11.54
C CYS A 587 -1.47 -4.74 -12.34
N MET A 588 -2.68 -4.31 -12.68
CA MET A 588 -3.59 -5.05 -13.56
C MET A 588 -4.43 -4.11 -14.41
N ASP A 589 -4.54 -4.43 -15.71
CA ASP A 589 -5.31 -3.65 -16.67
C ASP A 589 -6.15 -4.55 -17.61
N PRO A 590 -7.23 -4.03 -18.21
CA PRO A 590 -7.96 -4.73 -19.27
C PRO A 590 -7.08 -5.01 -20.49
N LEU A 591 -7.23 -6.18 -21.08
CA LEU A 591 -6.58 -6.54 -22.35
C LEU A 591 -7.66 -6.72 -23.42
N LEU A 592 -7.56 -5.97 -24.52
CA LEU A 592 -8.58 -5.97 -25.56
C LEU A 592 -8.07 -6.62 -26.84
N PHE A 593 -8.98 -7.29 -27.56
CA PHE A 593 -8.72 -7.80 -28.91
C PHE A 593 -9.41 -6.91 -29.95
N GLY A 594 -8.66 -6.52 -30.98
CA GLY A 594 -9.16 -5.81 -32.13
C GLY A 594 -10.07 -6.67 -33.01
N LYS A 595 -10.75 -6.03 -33.97
CA LYS A 595 -11.59 -6.74 -34.97
C LYS A 595 -10.80 -7.67 -35.89
N ASP A 596 -9.50 -7.43 -36.01
CA ASP A 596 -8.53 -8.27 -36.73
C ASP A 596 -8.07 -9.50 -35.91
N GLY A 597 -8.56 -9.63 -34.68
CA GLY A 597 -8.19 -10.69 -33.75
C GLY A 597 -6.83 -10.50 -33.10
N LEU A 598 -6.17 -9.33 -33.25
CA LEU A 598 -4.90 -9.05 -32.58
C LEU A 598 -5.12 -8.39 -31.21
N ILE A 599 -4.18 -8.60 -30.28
CA ILE A 599 -4.15 -7.90 -28.99
C ILE A 599 -3.88 -6.42 -29.24
N GLN A 600 -4.68 -5.53 -28.66
CA GLN A 600 -4.44 -4.09 -28.70
C GLN A 600 -3.44 -3.68 -27.62
N PRO A 601 -2.62 -2.63 -27.84
CA PRO A 601 -1.79 -2.07 -26.79
C PRO A 601 -2.61 -1.65 -25.57
N VAL A 602 -2.09 -1.96 -24.38
CA VAL A 602 -2.68 -1.60 -23.09
C VAL A 602 -2.59 -0.09 -22.90
N ILE A 603 -3.65 0.52 -22.38
CA ILE A 603 -3.73 1.97 -22.14
C ILE A 603 -3.37 2.23 -20.68
N LEU A 604 -2.15 2.72 -20.47
CA LEU A 604 -1.64 3.11 -19.14
C LEU A 604 -1.98 4.53 -18.75
#